data_AF-A0A954L0W0-F1
#
_entry.id   AF-A0A954L0W0-F1
#
_cell.length_a   1.000
_cell.length_b   1.000
_cell.length_c   1.000
_cell.angle_alpha   90.00
_cell.angle_beta   90.00
_cell.angle_gamma   90.00
#
_symmetry.space_group_name_H-M   'P 1'
#
loop_
_entity.id
_entity.type
_entity.pdbx_description
1 polymer ?
#
loop_
_entity_poly.entity_id
_entity_poly.type
_entity_poly.pdbx_seq_one_letter_code
_entity_poly.pdbx_strand_id
1 'polypeptide(L)'
;GGALAITIPRTGGGASVAVGAAAAINHLTNQFTATIANSDVDASGPVSVVAESMGAIDSFSLGIAGSVGVASGVAVAVAGAGSGSANLLENTIVATITGDSEVTSDQTLTVHAEDRAFIVADAGSVGVSVGVAGGSSVTIAVGVSVGVNEIRNNVIATASGDQLTGLAGITVEADASSEIDALTFAGSGSVAIGSGGIAFAGAGAGTRNIVNFNVQALVNDATAVDAGSGQLVVQAKDKSHIKADSGSVAIGVGVGSTFAVAGAAGAAVALNDIGGSSIQFHGQLATSRELETGDAVVYHSGGGTPVGGLVDGRTYYVIKLDNNSIRLAASKDEATGAKRGPVNEHGDDDEIADDLFPNPMTLDPLTATAEGHSFTVSKNGSSLTFDAADVAHGLVKAAIINSDVNRAAGVQVNAESTSTLDSFALGIGGSVSVGTFTGVAVGGAGGYAGNLIGTTIEALIEDSHVTSNGRVDVTATDRSSIVSDGGGAGFGVGVGLTAVTAAFGL
;
A
#
# COMPACT_ATOMS: atom_id res chain seq x y z
N GLY A 1 17.03 4.63 -17.98
CA GLY A 1 18.32 4.20 -18.53
C GLY A 1 18.09 3.47 -19.84
N GLY A 2 18.98 3.66 -20.82
CA GLY A 2 18.81 3.10 -22.16
C GLY A 2 20.09 2.43 -22.68
N ALA A 3 19.94 1.37 -23.47
CA ALA A 3 21.04 0.71 -24.16
C ALA A 3 20.67 0.31 -25.59
N LEU A 4 21.65 0.42 -26.50
CA LEU A 4 21.52 -0.02 -27.89
C LEU A 4 22.78 -0.79 -28.29
N ALA A 5 22.61 -1.99 -28.84
CA ALA A 5 23.70 -2.80 -29.38
C ALA A 5 23.44 -3.16 -30.85
N ILE A 6 24.45 -2.99 -31.70
CA ILE A 6 24.37 -3.32 -33.13
C ILE A 6 25.61 -4.15 -33.49
N THR A 7 25.42 -5.28 -34.18
CA THR A 7 26.52 -6.15 -34.62
C THR A 7 26.33 -6.61 -36.05
N ILE A 8 27.34 -6.35 -36.90
CA ILE A 8 27.34 -6.66 -38.33
C ILE A 8 28.71 -7.26 -38.72
N PRO A 9 28.93 -8.58 -38.52
CA PRO A 9 30.16 -9.24 -38.91
C PRO A 9 30.24 -9.40 -40.43
N ARG A 10 31.47 -9.34 -40.95
CA ARG A 10 31.74 -9.46 -42.41
C ARG A 10 31.62 -10.89 -42.93
N THR A 11 31.85 -11.89 -42.08
CA THR A 11 31.70 -13.33 -42.37
C THR A 11 31.35 -14.07 -41.08
N GLY A 12 30.67 -15.22 -41.17
CA GLY A 12 30.32 -16.02 -40.00
C GLY A 12 29.13 -15.47 -39.20
N GLY A 13 29.12 -15.71 -37.89
CA GLY A 13 28.04 -15.33 -36.98
C GLY A 13 28.27 -14.01 -36.24
N GLY A 14 27.20 -13.42 -35.72
CA GLY A 14 27.22 -12.17 -34.96
C GLY A 14 26.25 -12.20 -33.80
N ALA A 15 26.66 -11.63 -32.67
CA ALA A 15 25.83 -11.52 -31.47
C ALA A 15 25.78 -10.07 -30.99
N SER A 16 24.58 -9.58 -30.74
CA SER A 16 24.31 -8.26 -30.13
C SER A 16 23.53 -8.47 -28.84
N VAL A 17 23.89 -7.72 -27.80
CA VAL A 17 23.23 -7.76 -26.50
C VAL A 17 23.09 -6.34 -25.95
N ALA A 18 21.88 -5.93 -25.62
CA ALA A 18 21.60 -4.65 -24.97
C ALA A 18 20.80 -4.85 -23.69
N VAL A 19 21.18 -4.15 -22.63
CA VAL A 19 20.47 -4.16 -21.34
C VAL A 19 20.26 -2.73 -20.87
N GLY A 20 19.01 -2.32 -20.70
CA GLY A 20 18.63 -0.99 -20.24
C GLY A 20 17.85 -1.07 -18.94
N ALA A 21 18.34 -0.40 -17.89
CA ALA A 21 17.68 -0.39 -16.59
C ALA A 21 17.46 1.03 -16.06
N ALA A 22 16.41 1.22 -15.25
CA ALA A 22 16.16 2.44 -14.48
C ALA A 22 15.56 2.09 -13.12
N ALA A 23 15.85 2.89 -12.11
CA ALA A 23 15.17 2.82 -10.82
C ALA A 23 14.93 4.22 -10.28
N ALA A 24 13.76 4.46 -9.70
CA ALA A 24 13.44 5.61 -8.87
C ALA A 24 13.10 5.09 -7.48
N ILE A 25 13.78 5.59 -6.45
CA ILE A 25 13.51 5.22 -5.06
C ILE A 25 13.42 6.49 -4.25
N ASN A 26 12.25 6.76 -3.69
CA ASN A 26 12.01 7.94 -2.86
C ASN A 26 11.46 7.52 -1.51
N HIS A 27 11.93 8.20 -0.47
CA HIS A 27 11.44 8.06 0.88
C HIS A 27 11.23 9.44 1.46
N LEU A 28 10.00 9.76 1.83
CA LEU A 28 9.63 11.01 2.47
C LEU A 28 9.06 10.67 3.85
N THR A 29 9.67 11.20 4.91
CA THR A 29 9.16 11.07 6.27
C THR A 29 8.96 12.47 6.85
N ASN A 30 7.76 12.79 7.31
CA ASN A 30 7.46 14.06 7.96
C ASN A 30 6.77 13.86 9.31
N GLN A 31 7.03 14.79 10.23
CA GLN A 31 6.41 14.84 11.53
C GLN A 31 5.96 16.28 11.79
N PHE A 32 4.66 16.46 12.04
CA PHE A 32 4.04 17.74 12.34
C PHE A 32 3.33 17.62 13.68
N THR A 33 3.70 18.48 14.63
CA THR A 33 3.15 18.44 15.98
C THR A 33 2.74 19.83 16.43
N ALA A 34 1.53 19.96 16.95
CA ALA A 34 1.02 21.15 17.63
C ALA A 34 0.48 20.74 19.00
N THR A 35 0.98 21.36 20.08
CA THR A 35 0.66 20.91 21.44
C THR A 35 0.44 22.06 22.41
N ILE A 36 -0.59 21.95 23.24
CA ILE A 36 -0.73 22.66 24.53
C ILE A 36 -0.55 21.62 25.63
N ALA A 37 0.44 21.78 26.49
CA ALA A 37 0.75 20.83 27.55
C ALA A 37 0.94 21.55 28.89
N ASN A 38 0.33 21.03 29.96
CA ASN A 38 0.46 21.52 31.34
C ASN A 38 0.35 23.05 31.46
N SER A 39 -0.64 23.63 30.78
CA SER A 39 -0.75 25.09 30.61
C SER A 39 -2.13 25.62 31.00
N ASP A 40 -2.17 26.83 31.53
CA ASP A 40 -3.38 27.64 31.76
C ASP A 40 -3.51 28.65 30.59
N VAL A 41 -4.58 28.51 29.80
CA VAL A 41 -4.85 29.30 28.59
C VAL A 41 -6.24 29.94 28.73
N ASP A 42 -6.29 31.25 28.99
CA ASP A 42 -7.52 32.05 29.00
C ASP A 42 -7.55 33.01 27.81
N ALA A 43 -8.45 32.76 26.85
CA ALA A 43 -8.55 33.50 25.61
C ALA A 43 -9.98 34.05 25.36
N SER A 44 -10.08 35.36 25.13
CA SER A 44 -11.33 36.00 24.67
C SER A 44 -11.65 35.75 23.18
N GLY A 45 -10.69 35.18 22.44
CA GLY A 45 -10.82 34.72 21.06
C GLY A 45 -10.80 33.20 20.96
N PRO A 46 -10.81 32.65 19.72
CA PRO A 46 -10.73 31.21 19.55
C PRO A 46 -9.34 30.69 19.91
N VAL A 47 -9.28 29.49 20.47
CA VAL A 47 -8.03 28.73 20.67
C VAL A 47 -7.96 27.65 19.61
N SER A 48 -6.86 27.58 18.88
CA SER A 48 -6.69 26.66 17.75
C SER A 48 -5.34 25.95 17.83
N VAL A 49 -5.38 24.63 17.97
CA VAL A 49 -4.22 23.73 17.93
C VAL A 49 -4.30 22.95 16.64
N VAL A 50 -3.50 23.35 15.65
CA VAL A 50 -3.60 22.82 14.28
C VAL A 50 -2.26 22.28 13.81
N ALA A 51 -2.27 21.04 13.34
CA ALA A 51 -1.15 20.42 12.64
C ALA A 51 -1.61 19.99 11.23
N GLU A 52 -0.97 20.52 10.19
CA GLU A 52 -1.32 20.27 8.80
C GLU A 52 -0.09 19.78 8.01
N SER A 53 -0.28 18.75 7.19
CA SER A 53 0.75 18.16 6.34
C SER A 53 0.30 18.04 4.89
N MET A 54 1.24 18.31 3.97
CA MET A 54 1.11 18.00 2.55
C MET A 54 2.38 17.30 2.07
N GLY A 55 2.29 15.98 1.91
CA GLY A 55 3.38 15.16 1.35
C GLY A 55 3.13 14.85 -0.11
N ALA A 56 4.15 14.95 -0.96
CA ALA A 56 4.06 14.55 -2.36
C ALA A 56 5.33 13.87 -2.84
N ILE A 57 5.18 12.76 -3.54
CA ILE A 57 6.24 12.11 -4.31
C ILE A 57 5.81 12.00 -5.77
N ASP A 58 6.66 12.46 -6.68
CA ASP A 58 6.53 12.25 -8.12
C ASP A 58 7.76 11.47 -8.59
N SER A 59 7.53 10.30 -9.21
CA SER A 59 8.58 9.39 -9.62
C SER A 59 8.32 8.77 -10.98
N PHE A 60 9.36 8.75 -11.81
CA PHE A 60 9.31 8.14 -13.13
C PHE A 60 10.58 7.33 -13.40
N SER A 61 10.42 6.08 -13.82
CA SER A 61 11.53 5.21 -14.22
C SER A 61 11.27 4.54 -15.57
N LEU A 62 12.23 4.61 -16.50
CA LEU A 62 12.10 4.02 -17.83
C LEU A 62 13.35 3.27 -18.28
N GLY A 63 13.22 1.96 -18.47
CA GLY A 63 14.25 1.09 -19.05
C GLY A 63 14.02 0.86 -20.54
N ILE A 64 15.02 1.09 -21.38
CA ILE A 64 14.91 0.82 -22.84
C ILE A 64 16.12 0.03 -23.32
N ALA A 65 15.89 -1.06 -24.04
CA ALA A 65 16.95 -1.85 -24.66
C ALA A 65 16.63 -2.16 -26.12
N GLY A 66 17.60 -1.92 -27.01
CA GLY A 66 17.51 -2.25 -28.43
C GLY A 66 18.71 -3.11 -28.87
N SER A 67 18.47 -4.21 -29.58
CA SER A 67 19.55 -5.07 -30.08
C SER A 67 19.33 -5.41 -31.55
N VAL A 68 20.35 -5.20 -32.39
CA VAL A 68 20.30 -5.53 -33.82
C VAL A 68 21.49 -6.41 -34.19
N GLY A 69 21.21 -7.66 -34.56
CA GLY A 69 22.20 -8.61 -35.06
C GLY A 69 22.00 -8.89 -36.54
N VAL A 70 22.99 -8.61 -37.38
CA VAL A 70 22.96 -8.94 -38.81
C VAL A 70 24.14 -9.83 -39.13
N ALA A 71 23.95 -11.01 -39.72
CA ALA A 71 25.05 -11.92 -40.01
C ALA A 71 24.84 -12.75 -41.29
N SER A 72 25.95 -13.15 -41.93
CA SER A 72 25.90 -14.08 -43.07
C SER A 72 25.59 -15.53 -42.63
N GLY A 73 26.10 -15.93 -41.45
CA GLY A 73 25.84 -17.22 -40.81
C GLY A 73 24.71 -17.10 -39.80
N VAL A 74 25.02 -17.20 -38.51
CA VAL A 74 24.02 -17.10 -37.43
C VAL A 74 23.97 -15.68 -36.86
N ALA A 75 22.78 -15.10 -36.72
CA ALA A 75 22.59 -13.85 -36.00
C ALA A 75 21.91 -14.09 -34.65
N VAL A 76 22.45 -13.50 -33.59
CA VAL A 76 21.85 -13.49 -32.25
C VAL A 76 21.63 -12.04 -31.83
N ALA A 77 20.41 -11.71 -31.39
CA ALA A 77 20.11 -10.41 -30.81
C ALA A 77 19.30 -10.57 -29.52
N VAL A 78 19.78 -9.96 -28.44
CA VAL A 78 19.14 -10.03 -27.12
C VAL A 78 18.96 -8.63 -26.57
N ALA A 79 17.72 -8.28 -26.23
CA ALA A 79 17.40 -7.01 -25.58
C ALA A 79 16.65 -7.27 -24.28
N GLY A 80 17.16 -6.74 -23.17
CA GLY A 80 16.50 -6.80 -21.86
C GLY A 80 16.31 -5.41 -21.28
N ALA A 81 15.09 -5.03 -20.98
CA ALA A 81 14.77 -3.76 -20.35
C ALA A 81 14.12 -3.97 -18.97
N GLY A 82 14.51 -3.16 -18.00
CA GLY A 82 14.00 -3.20 -16.63
C GLY A 82 13.70 -1.81 -16.07
N SER A 83 12.62 -1.64 -15.34
CA SER A 83 12.35 -0.45 -14.54
C SER A 83 11.76 -0.76 -13.17
N GLY A 84 12.03 0.11 -12.21
CA GLY A 84 11.51 0.02 -10.85
C GLY A 84 11.19 1.41 -10.30
N SER A 85 9.99 1.59 -9.75
CA SER A 85 9.66 2.75 -8.92
C SER A 85 9.27 2.28 -7.53
N ALA A 86 9.95 2.76 -6.49
CA ALA A 86 9.68 2.41 -5.10
C ALA A 86 9.54 3.68 -4.27
N ASN A 87 8.35 3.96 -3.76
CA ASN A 87 8.07 5.20 -3.04
C ASN A 87 7.44 4.89 -1.69
N LEU A 88 8.01 5.46 -0.64
CA LEU A 88 7.49 5.40 0.72
C LEU A 88 7.25 6.82 1.22
N LEU A 89 6.02 7.12 1.63
CA LEU A 89 5.65 8.38 2.25
C LEU A 89 5.08 8.09 3.63
N GLU A 90 5.73 8.63 4.66
CA GLU A 90 5.36 8.42 6.06
C GLU A 90 5.11 9.77 6.72
N ASN A 91 3.86 10.11 7.04
CA ASN A 91 3.56 11.31 7.79
C ASN A 91 2.98 10.99 9.18
N THR A 92 3.46 11.70 10.19
CA THR A 92 2.88 11.72 11.54
C THR A 92 2.39 13.13 11.85
N ILE A 93 1.09 13.30 12.04
CA ILE A 93 0.43 14.59 12.26
C ILE A 93 -0.31 14.49 13.59
N VAL A 94 0.09 15.33 14.54
CA VAL A 94 -0.38 15.24 15.93
C VAL A 94 -0.78 16.63 16.41
N ALA A 95 -2.06 16.82 16.69
CA ALA A 95 -2.60 18.01 17.34
C ALA A 95 -3.13 17.62 18.72
N THR A 96 -2.56 18.17 19.78
CA THR A 96 -2.86 17.72 21.15
C THR A 96 -3.05 18.84 22.16
N ILE A 97 -4.02 18.66 23.05
CA ILE A 97 -4.08 19.31 24.36
C ILE A 97 -3.90 18.20 25.39
N THR A 98 -2.93 18.33 26.29
CA THR A 98 -2.53 17.24 27.20
C THR A 98 -2.09 17.71 28.59
N GLY A 99 -1.95 16.76 29.52
CA GLY A 99 -1.53 16.98 30.90
C GLY A 99 -2.57 17.77 31.70
N ASP A 100 -2.12 18.48 32.74
CA ASP A 100 -2.98 19.25 33.64
C ASP A 100 -3.40 20.60 33.00
N SER A 101 -3.67 20.63 31.69
CA SER A 101 -3.99 21.87 30.97
C SER A 101 -5.40 22.37 31.27
N GLU A 102 -5.52 23.67 31.56
CA GLU A 102 -6.78 24.39 31.73
C GLU A 102 -6.96 25.34 30.53
N VAL A 103 -7.83 25.02 29.58
CA VAL A 103 -8.01 25.82 28.36
C VAL A 103 -9.42 26.38 28.30
N THR A 104 -9.52 27.71 28.40
CA THR A 104 -10.76 28.47 28.30
C THR A 104 -10.74 29.38 27.08
N SER A 105 -11.75 29.22 26.23
CA SER A 105 -12.00 30.04 25.04
C SER A 105 -13.42 30.60 25.09
N ASP A 106 -13.55 31.92 24.99
CA ASP A 106 -14.85 32.59 24.83
C ASP A 106 -15.52 32.27 23.47
N GLN A 107 -14.76 31.70 22.53
CA GLN A 107 -15.24 31.25 21.22
C GLN A 107 -15.04 29.73 21.06
N THR A 108 -14.83 29.26 19.84
CA THR A 108 -14.57 27.84 19.57
C THR A 108 -13.16 27.44 19.97
N LEU A 109 -13.05 26.32 20.67
CA LEU A 109 -11.79 25.60 20.89
C LEU A 109 -11.63 24.54 19.80
N THR A 110 -10.55 24.59 19.03
CA THR A 110 -10.28 23.66 17.93
C THR A 110 -8.97 22.91 18.16
N VAL A 111 -9.04 21.59 18.03
CA VAL A 111 -7.88 20.70 17.89
C VAL A 111 -8.05 19.98 16.56
N HIS A 112 -7.19 20.27 15.59
CA HIS A 112 -7.33 19.77 14.22
C HIS A 112 -6.00 19.22 13.69
N ALA A 113 -6.02 17.95 13.26
CA ALA A 113 -4.92 17.30 12.59
C ALA A 113 -5.36 16.94 11.16
N GLU A 114 -4.65 17.44 10.14
CA GLU A 114 -4.91 17.13 8.73
C GLU A 114 -3.67 16.60 8.03
N ASP A 115 -3.82 15.49 7.30
CA ASP A 115 -2.83 15.03 6.34
C ASP A 115 -3.41 14.89 4.93
N ARG A 116 -2.63 15.38 3.96
CA ARG A 116 -2.84 15.14 2.53
C ARG A 116 -1.57 14.58 1.89
N ALA A 117 -1.58 13.29 1.56
CA ALA A 117 -0.43 12.61 0.95
C ALA A 117 -0.71 12.17 -0.49
N PHE A 118 0.25 12.41 -1.39
CA PHE A 118 0.14 12.06 -2.81
C PHE A 118 1.38 11.29 -3.26
N ILE A 119 1.17 10.18 -3.96
CA ILE A 119 2.22 9.49 -4.73
C ILE A 119 1.77 9.36 -6.17
N VAL A 120 2.56 9.92 -7.09
CA VAL A 120 2.48 9.64 -8.53
C VAL A 120 3.72 8.83 -8.91
N ALA A 121 3.51 7.61 -9.40
CA ALA A 121 4.61 6.67 -9.62
C ALA A 121 4.48 5.83 -10.87
N ASP A 122 5.35 6.14 -11.82
CA ASP A 122 5.36 5.53 -13.14
C ASP A 122 6.63 4.69 -13.35
N ALA A 123 6.45 3.46 -13.82
CA ALA A 123 7.56 2.61 -14.24
C ALA A 123 7.31 1.95 -15.60
N GLY A 124 8.23 2.11 -16.54
CA GLY A 124 8.11 1.63 -17.90
C GLY A 124 9.31 0.83 -18.37
N SER A 125 9.10 -0.22 -19.16
CA SER A 125 10.20 -0.94 -19.80
C SER A 125 9.91 -1.30 -21.25
N VAL A 126 10.90 -1.21 -22.13
CA VAL A 126 10.77 -1.61 -23.54
C VAL A 126 12.03 -2.33 -24.03
N GLY A 127 11.91 -3.62 -24.33
CA GLY A 127 12.97 -4.42 -24.96
C GLY A 127 12.66 -4.74 -26.42
N VAL A 128 13.56 -4.43 -27.35
CA VAL A 128 13.39 -4.74 -28.78
C VAL A 128 14.62 -5.42 -29.35
N SER A 129 14.45 -6.58 -29.97
CA SER A 129 15.52 -7.30 -30.65
C SER A 129 15.17 -7.63 -32.10
N VAL A 130 16.14 -7.39 -32.99
CA VAL A 130 16.02 -7.69 -34.43
C VAL A 130 17.24 -8.48 -34.87
N GLY A 131 16.99 -9.63 -35.49
CA GLY A 131 18.02 -10.53 -35.98
C GLY A 131 17.79 -10.85 -37.46
N VAL A 132 18.78 -10.58 -38.31
CA VAL A 132 18.72 -10.91 -39.74
C VAL A 132 19.93 -11.76 -40.11
N ALA A 133 19.69 -12.96 -40.61
CA ALA A 133 20.73 -13.94 -40.89
C ALA A 133 20.57 -14.58 -42.28
N GLY A 134 21.69 -14.86 -42.96
CA GLY A 134 21.69 -15.79 -44.10
C GLY A 134 21.48 -17.25 -43.64
N GLY A 135 22.04 -17.61 -42.49
CA GLY A 135 21.76 -18.82 -41.73
C GLY A 135 20.61 -18.62 -40.74
N SER A 136 20.69 -19.16 -39.53
CA SER A 136 19.63 -19.02 -38.52
C SER A 136 19.70 -17.69 -37.79
N SER A 137 18.54 -17.14 -37.42
CA SER A 137 18.40 -15.95 -36.59
C SER A 137 17.70 -16.31 -35.30
N VAL A 138 18.26 -15.87 -34.17
CA VAL A 138 17.69 -16.07 -32.84
C VAL A 138 17.56 -14.72 -32.15
N THR A 139 16.35 -14.36 -31.76
CA THR A 139 16.09 -13.12 -31.04
C THR A 139 15.32 -13.33 -29.75
N ILE A 140 15.71 -12.57 -28.73
CA ILE A 140 15.06 -12.57 -27.42
C ILE A 140 14.86 -11.11 -27.00
N ALA A 141 13.63 -10.75 -26.64
CA ALA A 141 13.30 -9.45 -26.09
C ALA A 141 12.55 -9.61 -24.77
N VAL A 142 12.99 -8.90 -23.73
CA VAL A 142 12.32 -8.90 -22.43
C VAL A 142 12.13 -7.47 -21.92
N GLY A 143 10.93 -7.17 -21.43
CA GLY A 143 10.63 -5.95 -20.68
C GLY A 143 10.02 -6.31 -19.33
N VAL A 144 10.55 -5.77 -18.24
CA VAL A 144 9.97 -5.90 -16.90
C VAL A 144 9.88 -4.53 -16.21
N SER A 145 8.71 -4.19 -15.67
CA SER A 145 8.49 -2.97 -14.88
C SER A 145 7.80 -3.28 -13.56
N VAL A 146 8.28 -2.71 -12.46
CA VAL A 146 7.68 -2.87 -11.13
C VAL A 146 7.48 -1.51 -10.47
N GLY A 147 6.30 -1.30 -9.89
CA GLY A 147 5.97 -0.14 -9.06
C GLY A 147 5.57 -0.62 -7.67
N VAL A 148 6.16 -0.05 -6.61
CA VAL A 148 5.76 -0.28 -5.22
C VAL A 148 5.59 1.07 -4.55
N ASN A 149 4.37 1.37 -4.12
CA ASN A 149 4.06 2.63 -3.46
C ASN A 149 3.40 2.37 -2.13
N GLU A 150 3.87 3.05 -1.10
CA GLU A 150 3.34 2.90 0.24
C GLU A 150 3.19 4.27 0.90
N ILE A 151 1.97 4.57 1.34
CA ILE A 151 1.65 5.71 2.18
C ILE A 151 1.33 5.18 3.58
N ARG A 152 2.01 5.69 4.61
CA ARG A 152 1.70 5.42 6.01
C ARG A 152 1.44 6.73 6.72
N ASN A 153 0.22 6.92 7.18
CA ASN A 153 -0.17 8.16 7.83
C ASN A 153 -0.76 7.89 9.21
N ASN A 154 -0.27 8.63 10.19
CA ASN A 154 -0.79 8.64 11.55
C ASN A 154 -1.30 10.05 11.84
N VAL A 155 -2.63 10.21 11.89
CA VAL A 155 -3.29 11.50 12.07
C VAL A 155 -4.08 11.45 13.37
N ILE A 156 -3.60 12.19 14.38
CA ILE A 156 -4.13 12.13 15.74
C ILE A 156 -4.50 13.54 16.19
N ALA A 157 -5.76 13.71 16.58
CA ALA A 157 -6.27 14.87 17.29
C ALA A 157 -6.77 14.46 18.68
N THR A 158 -6.12 14.94 19.73
CA THR A 158 -6.49 14.58 21.12
C THR A 158 -6.71 15.82 21.97
N ALA A 159 -7.80 15.82 22.73
CA ALA A 159 -8.07 16.82 23.75
C ALA A 159 -8.22 16.15 25.13
N SER A 160 -7.17 16.24 25.93
CA SER A 160 -7.02 15.60 27.23
C SER A 160 -6.41 16.57 28.25
N GLY A 161 -7.20 17.55 28.67
CA GLY A 161 -6.80 18.54 29.68
C GLY A 161 -7.70 18.48 30.89
N ASP A 162 -7.24 19.01 32.03
CA ASP A 162 -8.03 19.12 33.26
C ASP A 162 -9.37 19.84 33.01
N GLN A 163 -9.36 20.97 32.30
CA GLN A 163 -10.57 21.66 31.85
C GLN A 163 -10.45 22.09 30.39
N LEU A 164 -11.50 21.85 29.62
CA LEU A 164 -11.63 22.28 28.24
C LEU A 164 -12.94 23.04 28.06
N THR A 165 -12.86 24.36 27.92
CA THR A 165 -14.03 25.23 27.75
C THR A 165 -13.96 25.96 26.41
N GLY A 166 -14.98 25.80 25.59
CA GLY A 166 -15.20 26.55 24.35
C GLY A 166 -16.63 27.04 24.28
N LEU A 167 -16.88 28.31 24.65
CA LEU A 167 -18.25 28.81 24.86
C LEU A 167 -19.11 28.85 23.58
N ALA A 168 -18.45 28.91 22.41
CA ALA A 168 -19.08 28.79 21.09
C ALA A 168 -18.93 27.40 20.45
N GLY A 169 -18.34 26.44 21.15
CA GLY A 169 -18.19 25.04 20.74
C GLY A 169 -16.78 24.49 20.94
N ILE A 170 -16.65 23.17 20.85
CA ILE A 170 -15.39 22.45 20.86
C ILE A 170 -15.36 21.54 19.64
N THR A 171 -14.26 21.57 18.89
CA THR A 171 -14.05 20.74 17.70
C THR A 171 -12.74 19.99 17.84
N VAL A 172 -12.79 18.65 17.81
CA VAL A 172 -11.64 17.76 17.76
C VAL A 172 -11.75 16.93 16.49
N GLU A 173 -10.89 17.24 15.52
CA GLU A 173 -10.97 16.69 14.16
C GLU A 173 -9.65 16.10 13.70
N ALA A 174 -9.70 14.86 13.20
CA ALA A 174 -8.60 14.18 12.51
C ALA A 174 -9.03 13.84 11.08
N ASP A 175 -8.39 14.45 10.09
CA ASP A 175 -8.67 14.27 8.67
C ASP A 175 -7.46 13.67 7.96
N ALA A 176 -7.62 12.48 7.38
CA ALA A 176 -6.64 11.89 6.48
C ALA A 176 -7.18 11.79 5.06
N SER A 177 -6.37 12.20 4.09
CA SER A 177 -6.62 11.93 2.67
C SER A 177 -5.33 11.49 2.01
N SER A 178 -5.38 10.41 1.25
CA SER A 178 -4.24 10.02 0.43
C SER A 178 -4.62 9.53 -0.93
N GLU A 179 -3.76 9.81 -1.89
CA GLU A 179 -3.92 9.39 -3.27
C GLU A 179 -2.64 8.71 -3.76
N ILE A 180 -2.80 7.52 -4.32
CA ILE A 180 -1.75 6.87 -5.12
C ILE A 180 -2.26 6.77 -6.56
N ASP A 181 -1.57 7.39 -7.51
CA ASP A 181 -1.72 7.15 -8.95
C ASP A 181 -0.46 6.43 -9.45
N ALA A 182 -0.59 5.15 -9.79
CA ALA A 182 0.54 4.30 -10.14
C ALA A 182 0.31 3.60 -11.48
N LEU A 183 1.24 3.79 -12.41
CA LEU A 183 1.22 3.11 -13.71
C LEU A 183 2.50 2.29 -13.91
N THR A 184 2.34 1.00 -14.19
CA THR A 184 3.44 0.17 -14.70
C THR A 184 3.15 -0.35 -16.09
N PHE A 185 4.14 -0.25 -16.98
CA PHE A 185 4.02 -0.82 -18.31
C PHE A 185 5.29 -1.51 -18.80
N ALA A 186 5.10 -2.66 -19.44
CA ALA A 186 6.20 -3.42 -20.03
C ALA A 186 5.91 -3.78 -21.49
N GLY A 187 6.88 -3.51 -22.36
CA GLY A 187 6.83 -3.84 -23.78
C GLY A 187 8.00 -4.72 -24.18
N SER A 188 7.74 -5.73 -25.01
CA SER A 188 8.79 -6.46 -25.69
C SER A 188 8.45 -6.81 -27.13
N GLY A 189 9.44 -6.74 -28.00
CA GLY A 189 9.32 -7.07 -29.42
C GLY A 189 10.54 -7.80 -29.93
N SER A 190 10.37 -8.99 -30.51
CA SER A 190 11.45 -9.77 -31.10
C SER A 190 11.13 -10.13 -32.55
N VAL A 191 12.09 -9.91 -33.45
CA VAL A 191 11.96 -10.25 -34.88
C VAL A 191 13.19 -11.03 -35.33
N ALA A 192 13.00 -12.27 -35.79
CA ALA A 192 14.07 -13.13 -36.30
C ALA A 192 13.81 -13.53 -37.75
N ILE A 193 14.69 -13.13 -38.66
CA ILE A 193 14.63 -13.43 -40.09
C ILE A 193 15.86 -14.24 -40.50
N GLY A 194 15.67 -15.43 -41.07
CA GLY A 194 16.75 -16.23 -41.64
C GLY A 194 16.30 -17.54 -42.27
N SER A 195 17.21 -18.51 -42.41
CA SER A 195 16.85 -19.89 -42.79
C SER A 195 16.08 -20.60 -41.67
N GLY A 196 16.46 -20.35 -40.43
CA GLY A 196 15.67 -20.66 -39.24
C GLY A 196 15.37 -19.37 -38.47
N GLY A 197 14.12 -18.97 -38.34
CA GLY A 197 13.73 -17.75 -37.62
C GLY A 197 13.14 -18.08 -36.26
N ILE A 198 13.88 -17.81 -35.17
CA ILE A 198 13.47 -18.11 -33.79
C ILE A 198 13.35 -16.81 -33.01
N ALA A 199 12.14 -16.43 -32.61
CA ALA A 199 11.86 -15.18 -31.91
C ALA A 199 11.08 -15.39 -30.61
N PHE A 200 11.60 -14.87 -29.50
CA PHE A 200 10.94 -14.91 -28.20
C PHE A 200 10.81 -13.52 -27.58
N ALA A 201 9.59 -13.20 -27.13
CA ALA A 201 9.29 -11.96 -26.43
C ALA A 201 8.63 -12.24 -25.06
N GLY A 202 9.02 -11.49 -24.04
CA GLY A 202 8.44 -11.55 -22.70
C GLY A 202 8.22 -10.16 -22.13
N ALA A 203 7.01 -9.86 -21.64
CA ALA A 203 6.71 -8.60 -20.97
C ALA A 203 6.03 -8.87 -19.62
N GLY A 204 6.45 -8.16 -18.59
CA GLY A 204 5.89 -8.27 -17.24
C GLY A 204 5.76 -6.91 -16.57
N ALA A 205 4.55 -6.54 -16.14
CA ALA A 205 4.31 -5.32 -15.39
C ALA A 205 3.63 -5.63 -14.05
N GLY A 206 3.99 -4.91 -12.99
CA GLY A 206 3.42 -5.15 -11.67
C GLY A 206 3.39 -3.90 -10.81
N THR A 207 2.22 -3.48 -10.33
CA THR A 207 2.07 -2.47 -9.29
C THR A 207 1.65 -3.11 -7.96
N ARG A 208 2.22 -2.61 -6.87
CA ARG A 208 1.70 -2.84 -5.51
C ARG A 208 1.57 -1.52 -4.79
N ASN A 209 0.37 -1.18 -4.36
CA ASN A 209 0.07 0.05 -3.65
C ASN A 209 -0.53 -0.27 -2.29
N ILE A 210 0.00 0.34 -1.24
CA ILE A 210 -0.46 0.15 0.13
C ILE A 210 -0.71 1.54 0.71
N VAL A 211 -1.87 1.75 1.31
CA VAL A 211 -2.17 2.97 2.04
C VAL A 211 -2.62 2.58 3.44
N ASN A 212 -1.78 2.80 4.45
CA ASN A 212 -2.05 2.43 5.83
C ASN A 212 -2.33 3.67 6.67
N PHE A 213 -3.45 3.67 7.40
CA PHE A 213 -3.79 4.77 8.31
C PHE A 213 -3.95 4.33 9.75
N ASN A 214 -3.75 5.32 10.61
CA ASN A 214 -4.34 5.40 11.92
C ASN A 214 -4.93 6.81 12.06
N VAL A 215 -6.26 6.95 11.98
CA VAL A 215 -6.95 8.24 12.16
C VAL A 215 -7.73 8.21 13.46
N GLN A 216 -7.34 9.05 14.41
CA GLN A 216 -7.95 9.08 15.73
C GLN A 216 -8.29 10.50 16.16
N ALA A 217 -9.56 10.70 16.52
CA ALA A 217 -10.04 11.88 17.22
C ALA A 217 -10.52 11.46 18.61
N LEU A 218 -9.88 11.97 19.66
CA LEU A 218 -10.10 11.54 21.03
C LEU A 218 -10.33 12.72 21.97
N VAL A 219 -11.38 12.63 22.79
CA VAL A 219 -11.54 13.43 24.01
C VAL A 219 -11.48 12.48 25.20
N ASN A 220 -10.48 12.61 26.06
CA ASN A 220 -10.27 11.69 27.17
C ASN A 220 -9.73 12.37 28.42
N ASP A 221 -9.98 11.75 29.58
CA ASP A 221 -9.43 12.15 30.89
C ASP A 221 -9.68 13.62 31.27
N ALA A 222 -10.68 14.25 30.65
CA ALA A 222 -11.00 15.65 30.92
C ALA A 222 -11.97 15.76 32.10
N THR A 223 -11.52 16.41 33.18
CA THR A 223 -12.31 16.54 34.41
C THR A 223 -13.57 17.39 34.19
N ALA A 224 -13.52 18.34 33.24
CA ALA A 224 -14.71 18.81 32.55
C ALA A 224 -14.43 19.29 31.11
N VAL A 225 -15.40 19.01 30.24
CA VAL A 225 -15.48 19.50 28.85
C VAL A 225 -16.74 20.34 28.73
N ASP A 226 -16.63 21.65 28.57
CA ASP A 226 -17.77 22.58 28.43
C ASP A 226 -17.79 23.25 27.05
N ALA A 227 -18.67 22.76 26.16
CA ALA A 227 -18.88 23.38 24.84
C ALA A 227 -19.85 24.58 24.86
N GLY A 228 -20.25 25.04 26.05
CA GLY A 228 -21.06 26.24 26.26
C GLY A 228 -22.38 26.20 25.48
N SER A 229 -22.62 27.21 24.65
CA SER A 229 -23.79 27.27 23.76
C SER A 229 -23.59 26.58 22.41
N GLY A 230 -22.34 26.19 22.11
CA GLY A 230 -21.95 25.56 20.87
C GLY A 230 -22.02 24.04 20.91
N GLN A 231 -21.56 23.42 19.82
CA GLN A 231 -21.53 21.97 19.67
C GLN A 231 -20.20 21.41 20.18
N LEU A 232 -20.23 20.18 20.69
CA LEU A 232 -19.03 19.35 20.81
C LEU A 232 -18.98 18.43 19.59
N VAL A 233 -17.95 18.57 18.77
CA VAL A 233 -17.72 17.74 17.59
C VAL A 233 -16.42 16.96 17.79
N VAL A 234 -16.51 15.63 17.72
CA VAL A 234 -15.36 14.73 17.72
C VAL A 234 -15.44 13.89 16.46
N GLN A 235 -14.49 14.06 15.54
CA GLN A 235 -14.61 13.47 14.22
C GLN A 235 -13.29 12.98 13.63
N ALA A 236 -13.31 11.74 13.15
CA ALA A 236 -12.22 11.12 12.43
C ALA A 236 -12.69 10.73 11.03
N LYS A 237 -11.93 11.11 9.99
CA LYS A 237 -12.28 10.87 8.59
C LYS A 237 -11.10 10.35 7.79
N ASP A 238 -11.37 9.39 6.92
CA ASP A 238 -10.44 8.92 5.89
C ASP A 238 -11.08 9.02 4.50
N LYS A 239 -10.34 9.63 3.57
CA LYS A 239 -10.69 9.75 2.15
C LYS A 239 -9.50 9.34 1.30
N SER A 240 -9.30 8.04 1.22
CA SER A 240 -8.18 7.48 0.49
C SER A 240 -8.57 6.89 -0.85
N HIS A 241 -7.70 7.11 -1.83
CA HIS A 241 -7.92 6.71 -3.20
C HIS A 241 -6.67 6.05 -3.76
N ILE A 242 -6.80 4.82 -4.24
CA ILE A 242 -5.76 4.19 -5.05
C ILE A 242 -6.28 4.05 -6.48
N LYS A 243 -5.53 4.62 -7.41
CA LYS A 243 -5.64 4.34 -8.84
C LYS A 243 -4.37 3.61 -9.29
N ALA A 244 -4.53 2.40 -9.79
CA ALA A 244 -3.40 1.55 -10.11
C ALA A 244 -3.58 0.78 -11.42
N ASP A 245 -2.71 1.07 -12.38
CA ASP A 245 -2.76 0.51 -13.71
C ASP A 245 -1.50 -0.31 -13.98
N SER A 246 -1.68 -1.52 -14.51
CA SER A 246 -0.57 -2.35 -14.97
C SER A 246 -0.86 -2.95 -16.35
N GLY A 247 0.11 -2.84 -17.25
CA GLY A 247 -0.05 -3.23 -18.64
C GLY A 247 1.18 -3.91 -19.21
N SER A 248 1.02 -5.00 -19.95
CA SER A 248 2.14 -5.60 -20.68
C SER A 248 1.80 -6.02 -22.10
N VAL A 249 2.77 -5.89 -22.99
CA VAL A 249 2.66 -6.32 -24.40
C VAL A 249 3.94 -7.02 -24.83
N ALA A 250 3.82 -8.26 -25.28
CA ALA A 250 4.91 -9.02 -25.88
C ALA A 250 4.57 -9.47 -27.30
N ILE A 251 5.49 -9.25 -28.25
CA ILE A 251 5.34 -9.67 -29.65
C ILE A 251 6.58 -10.43 -30.14
N GLY A 252 6.38 -11.67 -30.60
CA GLY A 252 7.42 -12.49 -31.23
C GLY A 252 7.12 -12.75 -32.70
N VAL A 253 8.08 -12.48 -33.59
CA VAL A 253 7.95 -12.70 -35.04
C VAL A 253 9.12 -13.52 -35.58
N GLY A 254 8.87 -14.77 -35.95
CA GLY A 254 9.84 -15.65 -36.59
C GLY A 254 9.57 -15.79 -38.09
N VAL A 255 10.58 -15.56 -38.93
CA VAL A 255 10.51 -15.75 -40.39
C VAL A 255 11.67 -16.62 -40.85
N GLY A 256 11.33 -17.76 -41.47
CA GLY A 256 12.26 -18.83 -41.77
C GLY A 256 12.07 -19.41 -43.18
N SER A 257 13.13 -19.44 -44.00
CA SER A 257 13.08 -20.14 -45.29
C SER A 257 13.09 -21.67 -45.16
N THR A 258 13.38 -22.20 -43.97
CA THR A 258 13.30 -23.62 -43.63
C THR A 258 12.27 -23.84 -42.53
N PHE A 259 12.47 -23.21 -41.37
CA PHE A 259 11.54 -23.30 -40.24
C PHE A 259 11.46 -21.97 -39.49
N ALA A 260 10.33 -21.73 -38.84
CA ALA A 260 10.15 -20.59 -37.94
C ALA A 260 9.50 -21.01 -36.62
N VAL A 261 9.92 -20.36 -35.54
CA VAL A 261 9.37 -20.49 -34.20
C VAL A 261 9.22 -19.10 -33.60
N ALA A 262 8.03 -18.80 -33.11
CA ALA A 262 7.73 -17.56 -32.41
C ALA A 262 7.01 -17.83 -31.10
N GLY A 263 7.46 -17.20 -30.03
CA GLY A 263 6.81 -17.24 -28.72
C GLY A 263 6.69 -15.85 -28.14
N ALA A 264 5.55 -15.55 -27.52
CA ALA A 264 5.35 -14.30 -26.78
C ALA A 264 4.51 -14.50 -25.53
N ALA A 265 4.91 -13.89 -24.43
CA ALA A 265 4.16 -13.90 -23.17
C ALA A 265 4.09 -12.52 -22.54
N GLY A 266 2.88 -12.04 -22.22
CA GLY A 266 2.64 -10.81 -21.47
C GLY A 266 1.92 -11.08 -20.16
N ALA A 267 2.43 -10.58 -19.04
CA ALA A 267 1.76 -10.67 -17.73
C ALA A 267 1.66 -9.30 -17.05
N ALA A 268 0.51 -8.99 -16.45
CA ALA A 268 0.33 -7.80 -15.65
C ALA A 268 -0.36 -8.10 -14.31
N VAL A 269 0.07 -7.40 -13.25
CA VAL A 269 -0.46 -7.56 -11.89
C VAL A 269 -0.66 -6.19 -11.25
N ALA A 270 -1.83 -5.94 -10.66
CA ALA A 270 -2.08 -4.79 -9.82
C ALA A 270 -2.59 -5.26 -8.44
N LEU A 271 -1.86 -4.93 -7.37
CA LEU A 271 -2.24 -5.25 -6.00
C LEU A 271 -2.43 -3.96 -5.22
N ASN A 272 -3.61 -3.74 -4.64
CA ASN A 272 -3.92 -2.52 -3.92
C ASN A 272 -4.53 -2.84 -2.57
N ASP A 273 -4.07 -2.15 -1.53
CA ASP A 273 -4.54 -2.31 -0.17
C ASP A 273 -4.72 -0.94 0.49
N ILE A 274 -5.89 -0.67 1.03
CA ILE A 274 -6.14 0.52 1.86
C ILE A 274 -6.49 0.05 3.26
N GLY A 275 -5.62 0.29 4.22
CA GLY A 275 -5.90 0.25 5.65
C GLY A 275 -5.02 -0.73 6.44
N GLY A 276 -5.26 -0.79 7.75
CA GLY A 276 -4.49 -1.62 8.67
C GLY A 276 -5.26 -2.89 9.02
N SER A 277 -4.62 -4.05 8.85
CA SER A 277 -5.26 -5.32 9.17
C SER A 277 -5.36 -5.50 10.69
N SER A 278 -6.59 -5.68 11.17
CA SER A 278 -6.87 -6.09 12.55
C SER A 278 -7.23 -7.57 12.58
N ILE A 279 -6.98 -8.23 13.70
CA ILE A 279 -7.42 -9.61 13.94
C ILE A 279 -8.46 -9.56 15.04
N GLN A 280 -9.67 -10.05 14.73
CA GLN A 280 -10.80 -10.13 15.64
C GLN A 280 -10.86 -11.52 16.28
N PHE A 281 -10.98 -11.58 17.60
CA PHE A 281 -11.10 -12.85 18.31
C PHE A 281 -12.57 -13.06 18.73
N HIS A 282 -13.32 -13.80 17.90
CA HIS A 282 -14.69 -14.18 18.21
C HIS A 282 -14.73 -15.24 19.32
N GLY A 283 -15.35 -14.92 20.47
CA GLY A 283 -15.63 -15.91 21.53
C GLY A 283 -14.45 -16.32 22.42
N GLN A 284 -13.24 -15.78 22.22
CA GLN A 284 -12.05 -16.06 23.04
C GLN A 284 -11.83 -15.04 24.18
N LEU A 285 -12.94 -14.60 24.78
CA LEU A 285 -13.08 -13.45 25.69
C LEU A 285 -12.16 -13.43 26.92
N ALA A 286 -11.53 -14.54 27.31
CA ALA A 286 -10.69 -14.62 28.51
C ALA A 286 -9.19 -14.38 28.21
N THR A 287 -8.68 -14.81 27.06
CA THR A 287 -7.26 -14.77 26.71
C THR A 287 -6.86 -13.52 25.93
N SER A 288 -7.78 -12.92 25.15
CA SER A 288 -7.53 -11.67 24.42
C SER A 288 -7.53 -10.45 25.33
N ARG A 289 -8.34 -10.46 26.40
CA ARG A 289 -8.39 -9.39 27.43
C ARG A 289 -7.08 -9.23 28.20
N GLU A 290 -6.32 -10.31 28.32
CA GLU A 290 -5.04 -10.31 29.00
C GLU A 290 -3.91 -9.72 28.14
N LEU A 291 -4.12 -9.55 26.83
CA LEU A 291 -3.12 -8.94 25.96
C LEU A 291 -3.06 -7.43 26.16
N GLU A 292 -1.85 -6.88 26.14
CA GLU A 292 -1.58 -5.45 26.12
C GLU A 292 -0.66 -5.10 24.95
N THR A 293 -0.69 -3.83 24.52
CA THR A 293 0.22 -3.34 23.49
C THR A 293 1.68 -3.58 23.90
N GLY A 294 2.47 -4.17 22.99
CA GLY A 294 3.85 -4.59 23.21
C GLY A 294 4.04 -6.05 23.65
N ASP A 295 2.96 -6.81 23.87
CA ASP A 295 3.05 -8.24 24.19
C ASP A 295 3.53 -9.07 23.00
N ALA A 296 4.38 -10.06 23.25
CA ALA A 296 4.90 -10.95 22.22
C ALA A 296 3.98 -12.16 21.98
N VAL A 297 3.65 -12.42 20.72
CA VAL A 297 2.85 -13.57 20.27
C VAL A 297 3.60 -14.35 19.18
N VAL A 298 3.54 -15.68 19.22
CA VAL A 298 4.12 -16.55 18.17
C VAL A 298 3.01 -17.03 17.26
N TYR A 299 3.12 -16.77 15.96
CA TYR A 299 2.12 -17.19 14.97
C TYR A 299 2.27 -18.65 14.59
N HIS A 300 1.14 -19.34 14.41
CA HIS A 300 1.06 -20.69 13.87
C HIS A 300 0.02 -20.79 12.75
N SER A 301 0.41 -21.35 11.60
CA SER A 301 -0.44 -21.42 10.40
C SER A 301 -1.49 -22.54 10.43
N GLY A 302 -1.49 -23.39 11.45
CA GLY A 302 -2.45 -24.49 11.58
C GLY A 302 -2.26 -25.63 10.56
N GLY A 303 -1.19 -25.61 9.76
CA GLY A 303 -0.91 -26.59 8.71
C GLY A 303 -1.31 -26.16 7.29
N GLY A 304 -1.88 -24.96 7.12
CA GLY A 304 -2.17 -24.34 5.82
C GLY A 304 -1.14 -23.30 5.38
N THR A 305 -1.39 -22.65 4.23
CA THR A 305 -0.61 -21.47 3.80
C THR A 305 -0.81 -20.34 4.82
N PRO A 306 0.27 -19.66 5.25
CA PRO A 306 0.17 -18.52 6.16
C PRO A 306 -0.72 -17.39 5.62
N VAL A 307 -1.35 -16.66 6.55
CA VAL A 307 -1.87 -15.31 6.30
C VAL A 307 -0.70 -14.44 5.83
N GLY A 308 -0.89 -13.69 4.76
CA GLY A 308 0.14 -12.88 4.13
C GLY A 308 0.65 -11.82 5.09
N GLY A 309 1.96 -11.59 5.08
CA GLY A 309 2.65 -10.83 6.12
C GLY A 309 3.08 -11.67 7.33
N LEU A 310 2.43 -12.81 7.60
CA LEU A 310 2.80 -13.71 8.68
C LEU A 310 3.68 -14.88 8.21
N VAL A 311 4.61 -15.28 9.08
CA VAL A 311 5.49 -16.43 8.90
C VAL A 311 5.26 -17.39 10.06
N ASP A 312 4.96 -18.64 9.74
CA ASP A 312 4.75 -19.70 10.74
C ASP A 312 5.96 -19.82 11.69
N GLY A 313 5.69 -19.84 13.00
CA GLY A 313 6.67 -19.90 14.06
C GLY A 313 7.39 -18.58 14.37
N ARG A 314 7.08 -17.48 13.68
CA ARG A 314 7.69 -16.16 13.95
C ARG A 314 6.98 -15.43 15.09
N THR A 315 7.76 -14.70 15.89
CA THR A 315 7.26 -13.80 16.94
C THR A 315 6.87 -12.45 16.34
N TYR A 316 5.71 -11.96 16.76
CA TYR A 316 5.16 -10.64 16.47
C TYR A 316 4.75 -9.96 17.78
N TYR A 317 4.47 -8.66 17.72
CA TYR A 317 4.11 -7.85 18.88
C TYR A 317 2.72 -7.27 18.74
N VAL A 318 1.93 -7.34 19.80
CA VAL A 318 0.53 -6.93 19.85
C VAL A 318 0.41 -5.42 19.90
N ILE A 319 -0.53 -4.87 19.15
CA ILE A 319 -1.07 -3.53 19.35
C ILE A 319 -2.54 -3.73 19.68
N LYS A 320 -2.92 -3.49 20.94
CA LYS A 320 -4.28 -3.72 21.40
C LYS A 320 -5.18 -2.60 20.88
N LEU A 321 -6.24 -2.97 20.15
CA LEU A 321 -7.28 -2.03 19.75
C LEU A 321 -8.41 -2.03 20.79
N ASP A 322 -8.87 -3.22 21.17
CA ASP A 322 -9.79 -3.41 22.28
C ASP A 322 -9.65 -4.83 22.89
N ASN A 323 -10.63 -5.24 23.70
CA ASN A 323 -10.64 -6.55 24.34
C ASN A 323 -10.82 -7.74 23.38
N ASN A 324 -11.17 -7.46 22.12
CA ASN A 324 -11.56 -8.44 21.12
C ASN A 324 -10.76 -8.29 19.82
N SER A 325 -9.95 -7.24 19.68
CA SER A 325 -9.22 -6.95 18.46
C SER A 325 -7.79 -6.48 18.73
N ILE A 326 -6.87 -6.97 17.89
CA ILE A 326 -5.47 -6.57 17.91
C ILE A 326 -4.99 -6.23 16.50
N ARG A 327 -3.92 -5.45 16.43
CA ARG A 327 -3.02 -5.40 15.27
C ARG A 327 -1.68 -6.00 15.68
N LEU A 328 -0.83 -6.25 14.69
CA LEU A 328 0.50 -6.80 14.92
C LEU A 328 1.56 -5.81 14.48
N ALA A 329 2.75 -5.92 15.04
CA ALA A 329 3.96 -5.26 14.57
C ALA A 329 5.10 -6.27 14.47
N ALA A 330 6.10 -5.96 13.64
CA ALA A 330 7.26 -6.82 13.45
C ALA A 330 8.26 -6.72 14.62
N SER A 331 8.21 -5.63 15.39
CA SER A 331 9.04 -5.38 16.58
C SER A 331 8.24 -4.78 17.74
N LYS A 332 8.80 -4.88 18.96
CA LYS A 332 8.18 -4.29 20.15
C LYS A 332 8.14 -2.77 20.06
N ASP A 333 9.23 -2.18 19.56
CA ASP A 333 9.39 -0.73 19.36
C ASP A 333 8.34 -0.20 18.38
N GLU A 334 8.06 -0.94 17.31
CA GLU A 334 6.94 -0.66 16.42
C GLU A 334 5.59 -0.89 17.12
N ALA A 335 5.41 -1.90 17.96
CA ALA A 335 4.13 -2.09 18.65
C ALA A 335 3.84 -0.98 19.69
N THR A 336 4.85 -0.53 20.42
CA THR A 336 4.68 0.45 21.50
C THR A 336 4.90 1.88 21.05
N GLY A 337 5.44 2.09 19.84
CA GLY A 337 5.94 3.39 19.45
C GLY A 337 7.11 3.82 20.34
N ALA A 338 8.20 3.07 20.35
CA ALA A 338 9.37 3.44 21.14
C ALA A 338 10.65 3.25 20.33
N LYS A 339 11.14 4.26 19.62
CA LYS A 339 12.56 4.28 19.25
C LYS A 339 13.34 4.83 20.43
N ARG A 340 14.20 4.00 21.00
CA ARG A 340 15.39 4.51 21.67
C ARG A 340 16.34 4.97 20.56
N GLY A 341 16.55 6.26 20.41
CA GLY A 341 17.70 6.76 19.65
C GLY A 341 18.99 6.16 20.20
N PRO A 342 20.08 6.07 19.40
CA PRO A 342 21.38 5.72 19.95
C PRO A 342 21.74 6.76 21.01
N VAL A 343 22.03 6.30 22.23
CA VAL A 343 22.53 7.14 23.32
C VAL A 343 23.83 7.80 22.84
N ASN A 344 23.80 9.11 22.62
CA ASN A 344 25.02 9.89 22.48
C ASN A 344 25.65 10.05 23.87
N GLU A 345 26.97 9.90 23.96
CA GLU A 345 27.74 9.94 25.21
C GLU A 345 27.83 11.35 25.85
N HIS A 346 26.90 12.25 25.56
CA HIS A 346 26.87 13.60 26.11
C HIS A 346 25.50 13.89 26.71
N GLY A 347 25.37 13.57 28.00
CA GLY A 347 24.16 13.79 28.78
C GLY A 347 23.91 15.27 29.04
N ASP A 348 23.37 15.94 28.02
CA ASP A 348 22.67 17.21 28.16
C ASP A 348 21.21 17.00 27.74
N ASP A 349 20.35 17.23 28.72
CA ASP A 349 18.92 17.01 28.79
C ASP A 349 18.15 18.10 28.02
N ASP A 350 17.86 17.81 26.75
CA ASP A 350 16.89 18.53 25.91
C ASP A 350 16.25 17.55 24.90
N GLU A 351 15.94 16.34 25.36
CA GLU A 351 15.17 15.38 24.57
C GLU A 351 13.69 15.79 24.66
N ILE A 352 13.23 16.56 23.66
CA ILE A 352 11.81 16.57 23.30
C ILE A 352 11.46 15.09 23.16
N ALA A 353 10.60 14.58 24.04
CA ALA A 353 10.11 13.22 23.94
C ALA A 353 9.58 13.04 22.51
N ASP A 354 10.32 12.27 21.71
CA ASP A 354 9.77 11.67 20.51
C ASP A 354 8.75 10.66 21.06
N ASP A 355 7.53 11.12 21.30
CA ASP A 355 6.40 10.26 21.58
C ASP A 355 6.11 9.53 20.27
N LEU A 356 6.86 8.45 20.05
CA LEU A 356 6.72 7.53 18.95
C LEU A 356 5.38 6.78 19.11
N PHE A 357 4.71 6.54 17.98
CA PHE A 357 3.42 5.87 17.95
C PHE A 357 3.53 4.44 17.41
N PRO A 358 2.56 3.55 17.74
CA PRO A 358 2.52 2.21 17.20
C PRO A 358 2.53 2.16 15.66
N ASN A 359 3.40 1.36 15.05
CA ASN A 359 3.54 1.10 13.62
C ASN A 359 3.08 -0.34 13.26
N PRO A 360 1.84 -0.52 12.79
CA PRO A 360 1.23 -1.84 12.65
C PRO A 360 1.51 -2.44 11.28
N MET A 361 1.74 -3.75 11.21
CA MET A 361 1.94 -4.48 9.97
C MET A 361 0.62 -4.73 9.22
N THR A 362 0.70 -4.73 7.90
CA THR A 362 -0.38 -5.17 7.01
C THR A 362 -0.41 -6.69 6.91
N LEU A 363 -1.59 -7.27 6.99
CA LEU A 363 -1.87 -8.70 6.84
C LEU A 363 -2.80 -8.96 5.64
N ASP A 364 -2.50 -9.98 4.85
CA ASP A 364 -3.29 -10.37 3.68
C ASP A 364 -3.92 -11.76 3.89
N PRO A 365 -5.21 -11.85 4.26
CA PRO A 365 -5.87 -13.13 4.48
C PRO A 365 -6.16 -13.91 3.19
N LEU A 366 -6.07 -13.29 2.00
CA LEU A 366 -6.35 -13.96 0.72
C LEU A 366 -5.27 -14.99 0.36
N THR A 367 -4.10 -14.94 0.99
CA THR A 367 -3.05 -15.94 0.80
C THR A 367 -3.26 -17.21 1.63
N ALA A 368 -4.12 -17.16 2.65
CA ALA A 368 -4.35 -18.28 3.54
C ALA A 368 -5.26 -19.34 2.90
N THR A 369 -4.96 -20.62 3.13
CA THR A 369 -5.66 -21.74 2.46
C THR A 369 -6.37 -22.71 3.41
N ALA A 370 -6.33 -22.48 4.73
CA ALA A 370 -6.95 -23.36 5.75
C ALA A 370 -7.48 -22.58 6.98
N GLU A 371 -8.34 -23.20 7.78
CA GLU A 371 -8.84 -22.71 9.08
C GLU A 371 -7.87 -23.06 10.23
N GLY A 372 -8.07 -22.42 11.41
CA GLY A 372 -7.35 -22.80 12.64
C GLY A 372 -5.98 -22.14 12.83
N HIS A 373 -5.80 -20.91 12.33
CA HIS A 373 -4.64 -20.10 12.66
C HIS A 373 -4.60 -19.79 14.15
N SER A 374 -3.40 -19.61 14.71
CA SER A 374 -3.29 -19.26 16.12
C SER A 374 -2.09 -18.41 16.47
N PHE A 375 -2.22 -17.72 17.60
CA PHE A 375 -1.13 -17.09 18.31
C PHE A 375 -0.91 -17.78 19.65
N THR A 376 0.31 -18.21 19.90
CA THR A 376 0.74 -18.58 21.24
C THR A 376 1.23 -17.32 21.95
N VAL A 377 0.54 -16.92 23.02
CA VAL A 377 0.89 -15.77 23.85
C VAL A 377 2.14 -16.09 24.66
N SER A 378 3.23 -15.36 24.43
CA SER A 378 4.56 -15.75 24.97
C SER A 378 4.64 -15.66 26.50
N LYS A 379 3.82 -14.81 27.13
CA LYS A 379 3.87 -14.59 28.59
C LYS A 379 3.18 -15.66 29.43
N ASN A 380 2.15 -16.33 28.90
CA ASN A 380 1.33 -17.29 29.63
C ASN A 380 1.13 -18.63 28.88
N GLY A 381 1.62 -18.74 27.64
CA GLY A 381 1.49 -19.95 26.80
C GLY A 381 0.08 -20.19 26.27
N SER A 382 -0.85 -19.26 26.50
CA SER A 382 -2.23 -19.37 26.03
C SER A 382 -2.31 -19.30 24.51
N SER A 383 -3.18 -20.11 23.91
CA SER A 383 -3.43 -20.07 22.47
C SER A 383 -4.66 -19.21 22.16
N LEU A 384 -4.50 -18.26 21.25
CA LEU A 384 -5.57 -17.49 20.63
C LEU A 384 -5.76 -18.01 19.22
N THR A 385 -6.90 -18.61 18.91
CA THR A 385 -7.20 -19.14 17.59
C THR A 385 -8.10 -18.19 16.84
N PHE A 386 -7.85 -18.02 15.56
CA PHE A 386 -8.63 -17.19 14.66
C PHE A 386 -8.62 -17.83 13.28
N ASP A 387 -9.63 -17.54 12.48
CA ASP A 387 -9.67 -17.93 11.08
C ASP A 387 -9.13 -16.81 10.19
N ALA A 388 -8.72 -17.11 8.96
CA ALA A 388 -8.24 -16.06 8.04
C ALA A 388 -9.32 -14.98 7.80
N ALA A 389 -10.60 -15.38 7.86
CA ALA A 389 -11.75 -14.47 7.78
C ALA A 389 -11.92 -13.55 9.01
N ASP A 390 -11.30 -13.89 10.15
CA ASP A 390 -11.30 -13.07 11.36
C ASP A 390 -10.27 -11.93 11.30
N VAL A 391 -9.39 -11.94 10.29
CA VAL A 391 -8.56 -10.77 9.97
C VAL A 391 -9.49 -9.71 9.40
N ALA A 392 -10.10 -8.91 10.28
CA ALA A 392 -11.05 -7.88 9.90
C ALA A 392 -10.35 -6.72 9.20
N HIS A 393 -10.88 -6.43 8.02
CA HIS A 393 -10.48 -5.34 7.18
C HIS A 393 -11.15 -4.06 7.66
N GLY A 394 -10.64 -3.51 8.76
CA GLY A 394 -10.97 -2.17 9.22
C GLY A 394 -12.03 -2.08 10.32
N LEU A 395 -11.83 -1.11 11.20
CA LEU A 395 -12.69 -0.76 12.32
C LEU A 395 -13.03 0.73 12.18
N VAL A 396 -14.25 1.04 11.76
CA VAL A 396 -14.80 2.40 11.86
C VAL A 396 -15.62 2.46 13.14
N LYS A 397 -15.09 3.14 14.16
CA LYS A 397 -15.65 3.18 15.50
C LYS A 397 -15.93 4.63 15.91
N ALA A 398 -17.18 4.89 16.22
CA ALA A 398 -17.58 6.10 16.94
C ALA A 398 -18.19 5.68 18.27
N ALA A 399 -17.70 6.22 19.39
CA ALA A 399 -18.22 5.84 20.71
C ALA A 399 -18.10 6.95 21.77
N ILE A 400 -18.99 6.87 22.76
CA ILE A 400 -18.90 7.59 24.03
C ILE A 400 -18.86 6.51 25.13
N ILE A 401 -17.78 6.43 25.89
CA ILE A 401 -17.48 5.33 26.81
C ILE A 401 -17.21 5.91 28.19
N ASN A 402 -17.83 5.34 29.22
CA ASN A 402 -17.64 5.73 30.63
C ASN A 402 -17.75 7.24 30.90
N SER A 403 -18.53 7.96 30.09
CA SER A 403 -18.60 9.41 30.10
C SER A 403 -20.01 9.88 30.43
N ASP A 404 -20.10 10.99 31.16
CA ASP A 404 -21.37 11.68 31.42
C ASP A 404 -21.57 12.78 30.37
N VAL A 405 -22.71 12.78 29.68
CA VAL A 405 -23.08 13.86 28.73
C VAL A 405 -24.29 14.60 29.27
N ASN A 406 -24.07 15.84 29.70
CA ASN A 406 -25.06 16.67 30.37
C ASN A 406 -25.47 17.87 29.51
N ARG A 407 -26.76 18.23 29.59
CA ARG A 407 -27.39 19.40 28.95
C ARG A 407 -27.40 19.44 27.41
N ALA A 408 -26.88 18.40 26.74
CA ALA A 408 -26.81 18.35 25.29
C ALA A 408 -28.20 18.52 24.64
N ALA A 409 -28.29 19.40 23.63
CA ALA A 409 -29.49 19.54 22.79
C ALA A 409 -29.78 18.25 21.98
N GLY A 410 -28.76 17.42 21.79
CA GLY A 410 -28.85 16.08 21.23
C GLY A 410 -27.48 15.39 21.25
N VAL A 411 -27.48 14.06 21.21
CA VAL A 411 -26.26 13.25 21.09
C VAL A 411 -26.37 12.40 19.84
N GLN A 412 -25.38 12.49 18.96
CA GLN A 412 -25.26 11.66 17.76
C GLN A 412 -23.92 10.94 17.79
N VAL A 413 -23.96 9.63 17.56
CA VAL A 413 -22.76 8.79 17.42
C VAL A 413 -22.93 8.04 16.10
N ASN A 414 -22.01 8.24 15.17
CA ASN A 414 -22.13 7.71 13.81
C ASN A 414 -20.82 7.10 13.32
N ALA A 415 -20.90 5.86 12.85
CA ALA A 415 -19.79 5.18 12.19
C ALA A 415 -20.25 4.81 10.78
N GLU A 416 -19.63 5.43 9.76
CA GLU A 416 -19.99 5.23 8.35
C GLU A 416 -18.79 4.68 7.58
N SER A 417 -18.96 3.57 6.84
CA SER A 417 -17.99 3.09 5.85
C SER A 417 -18.69 2.90 4.51
N THR A 418 -18.23 3.60 3.48
CA THR A 418 -18.77 3.55 2.11
C THR A 418 -17.72 3.15 1.09
N SER A 419 -16.82 2.25 1.46
CA SER A 419 -15.66 1.88 0.65
C SER A 419 -16.05 1.20 -0.67
N THR A 420 -15.41 1.57 -1.79
CA THR A 420 -15.68 0.97 -3.12
C THR A 420 -14.44 0.34 -3.74
N LEU A 421 -14.61 -0.82 -4.36
CA LEU A 421 -13.56 -1.55 -5.06
C LEU A 421 -13.98 -1.79 -6.51
N ASP A 422 -13.21 -1.29 -7.47
CA ASP A 422 -13.32 -1.66 -8.90
C ASP A 422 -11.96 -2.13 -9.40
N SER A 423 -11.89 -3.25 -10.12
CA SER A 423 -10.60 -3.89 -10.40
C SER A 423 -10.46 -4.78 -11.61
N PHE A 424 -9.35 -4.59 -12.33
CA PHE A 424 -8.94 -5.28 -13.55
C PHE A 424 -7.37 -5.06 -13.68
N ALA A 425 -6.53 -5.95 -14.26
CA ALA A 425 -5.09 -5.75 -14.68
C ALA A 425 -4.70 -6.45 -16.02
N LEU A 426 -3.96 -5.84 -16.99
CA LEU A 426 -3.92 -6.26 -18.43
C LEU A 426 -2.60 -6.84 -19.00
N GLY A 427 -2.57 -8.12 -19.37
CA GLY A 427 -1.46 -8.76 -20.11
C GLY A 427 -1.81 -9.14 -21.55
N ILE A 428 -0.91 -8.87 -22.50
CA ILE A 428 -1.07 -9.23 -23.92
C ILE A 428 0.17 -9.96 -24.46
N GLY A 429 -0.03 -11.12 -25.07
CA GLY A 429 1.05 -11.89 -25.71
C GLY A 429 0.66 -12.36 -27.12
N GLY A 430 1.39 -11.89 -28.14
CA GLY A 430 1.13 -12.17 -29.54
C GLY A 430 2.32 -12.79 -30.27
N SER A 431 2.12 -13.89 -31.00
CA SER A 431 3.20 -14.52 -31.78
C SER A 431 2.81 -14.75 -33.25
N VAL A 432 3.78 -14.56 -34.15
CA VAL A 432 3.62 -14.84 -35.58
C VAL A 432 4.84 -15.60 -36.08
N SER A 433 4.62 -16.76 -36.71
CA SER A 433 5.68 -17.60 -37.26
C SER A 433 5.39 -17.93 -38.72
N VAL A 434 6.32 -17.58 -39.62
CA VAL A 434 6.24 -17.87 -41.05
C VAL A 434 7.42 -18.74 -41.47
N GLY A 435 7.19 -20.05 -41.60
CA GLY A 435 8.18 -21.02 -42.03
C GLY A 435 7.77 -21.72 -43.32
N THR A 436 8.70 -21.94 -44.25
CA THR A 436 8.37 -22.62 -45.52
C THR A 436 7.95 -24.09 -45.31
N PHE A 437 8.61 -24.79 -44.38
CA PHE A 437 8.25 -26.18 -44.03
C PHE A 437 7.56 -26.28 -42.68
N THR A 438 8.08 -25.64 -41.62
CA THR A 438 7.51 -25.70 -40.28
C THR A 438 7.33 -24.32 -39.67
N GLY A 439 6.14 -24.01 -39.16
CA GLY A 439 5.85 -22.77 -38.42
C GLY A 439 5.18 -23.04 -37.08
N VAL A 440 5.80 -22.60 -35.98
CA VAL A 440 5.26 -22.75 -34.62
C VAL A 440 5.06 -21.38 -33.98
N ALA A 441 3.84 -21.07 -33.55
CA ALA A 441 3.50 -19.82 -32.87
C ALA A 441 2.80 -20.09 -31.52
N VAL A 442 3.32 -19.53 -30.43
CA VAL A 442 2.71 -19.61 -29.10
C VAL A 442 2.56 -18.23 -28.47
N GLY A 443 1.31 -17.82 -28.18
CA GLY A 443 0.99 -16.60 -27.44
C GLY A 443 0.44 -16.92 -26.06
N GLY A 444 0.88 -16.21 -25.03
CA GLY A 444 0.37 -16.34 -23.67
C GLY A 444 0.11 -14.98 -23.03
N ALA A 445 -0.99 -14.84 -22.32
CA ALA A 445 -1.35 -13.64 -21.59
C ALA A 445 -1.88 -13.98 -20.19
N GLY A 446 -1.68 -13.08 -19.23
CA GLY A 446 -2.28 -13.18 -17.90
C GLY A 446 -2.45 -11.82 -17.24
N GLY A 447 -3.60 -11.60 -16.61
CA GLY A 447 -3.92 -10.39 -15.85
C GLY A 447 -4.46 -10.73 -14.47
N TYR A 448 -3.97 -10.08 -13.41
CA TYR A 448 -4.51 -10.26 -12.06
C TYR A 448 -4.60 -8.94 -11.29
N ALA A 449 -5.79 -8.60 -10.80
CA ALA A 449 -6.00 -7.49 -9.88
C ALA A 449 -6.55 -8.01 -8.55
N GLY A 450 -5.88 -7.65 -7.45
CA GLY A 450 -6.30 -7.96 -6.08
C GLY A 450 -6.45 -6.67 -5.29
N ASN A 451 -7.60 -6.46 -4.66
CA ASN A 451 -7.90 -5.20 -3.98
C ASN A 451 -8.54 -5.46 -2.62
N LEU A 452 -8.10 -4.69 -1.63
CA LEU A 452 -8.51 -4.84 -0.23
C LEU A 452 -8.70 -3.47 0.41
N ILE A 453 -9.79 -3.30 1.18
CA ILE A 453 -10.02 -2.10 1.99
C ILE A 453 -10.34 -2.51 3.42
N GLY A 454 -9.54 -2.04 4.38
CA GLY A 454 -9.77 -2.13 5.81
C GLY A 454 -9.16 -1.03 6.66
N THR A 455 -9.83 0.11 6.75
CA THR A 455 -9.39 1.30 7.50
C THR A 455 -9.70 1.21 8.99
N THR A 456 -8.81 1.73 9.85
CA THR A 456 -9.11 1.94 11.28
C THR A 456 -9.31 3.43 11.50
N ILE A 457 -10.53 3.82 11.88
CA ILE A 457 -10.94 5.21 12.10
C ILE A 457 -11.71 5.26 13.41
N GLU A 458 -11.18 5.99 14.38
CA GLU A 458 -11.75 6.08 15.71
C GLU A 458 -12.10 7.52 16.09
N ALA A 459 -13.36 7.75 16.43
CA ALA A 459 -13.83 8.98 17.06
C ALA A 459 -14.39 8.62 18.44
N LEU A 460 -13.75 9.08 19.51
CA LEU A 460 -14.03 8.60 20.86
C LEU A 460 -14.14 9.76 21.87
N ILE A 461 -15.10 9.62 22.78
CA ILE A 461 -15.14 10.35 24.05
C ILE A 461 -15.05 9.30 25.16
N GLU A 462 -13.99 9.33 25.96
CA GLU A 462 -13.73 8.32 26.99
C GLU A 462 -13.47 8.98 28.35
N ASP A 463 -13.97 8.36 29.43
CA ASP A 463 -13.70 8.74 30.82
C ASP A 463 -13.79 10.25 31.12
N SER A 464 -14.75 10.94 30.48
CA SER A 464 -14.87 12.41 30.49
C SER A 464 -16.23 12.89 31.01
N HIS A 465 -16.24 14.09 31.62
CA HIS A 465 -17.48 14.77 32.01
C HIS A 465 -17.81 15.89 31.02
N VAL A 466 -18.78 15.66 30.14
CA VAL A 466 -19.17 16.58 29.07
C VAL A 466 -20.40 17.39 29.46
N THR A 467 -20.31 18.71 29.34
CA THR A 467 -21.43 19.65 29.36
C THR A 467 -21.49 20.38 28.02
N SER A 468 -22.66 20.39 27.38
CA SER A 468 -22.87 21.16 26.15
C SER A 468 -24.33 21.58 26.10
N ASN A 469 -24.65 22.85 25.83
CA ASN A 469 -26.05 23.23 25.55
C ASN A 469 -26.39 23.07 24.05
N GLY A 470 -25.39 22.82 23.21
CA GLY A 470 -25.55 22.41 21.82
C GLY A 470 -25.55 20.89 21.68
N ARG A 471 -25.40 20.42 20.45
CA ARG A 471 -25.35 19.00 20.12
C ARG A 471 -23.95 18.43 20.39
N VAL A 472 -23.89 17.16 20.76
CA VAL A 472 -22.66 16.37 20.85
C VAL A 472 -22.65 15.39 19.69
N ASP A 473 -21.71 15.55 18.77
CA ASP A 473 -21.56 14.73 17.57
C ASP A 473 -20.22 13.99 17.61
N VAL A 474 -20.28 12.65 17.61
CA VAL A 474 -19.11 11.78 17.51
C VAL A 474 -19.22 11.01 16.20
N THR A 475 -18.32 11.25 15.25
CA THR A 475 -18.43 10.68 13.89
C THR A 475 -17.11 10.09 13.41
N ALA A 476 -17.13 8.81 13.06
CA ALA A 476 -16.06 8.16 12.31
C ALA A 476 -16.54 7.89 10.88
N THR A 477 -15.76 8.25 9.85
CA THR A 477 -16.18 8.06 8.45
C THR A 477 -15.05 7.58 7.54
N ASP A 478 -15.27 6.45 6.88
CA ASP A 478 -14.43 5.91 5.81
C ASP A 478 -15.10 6.05 4.44
N ARG A 479 -14.42 6.72 3.50
CA ARG A 479 -14.83 6.81 2.08
C ARG A 479 -13.76 6.30 1.13
N SER A 480 -12.95 5.36 1.58
CA SER A 480 -11.83 4.84 0.79
C SER A 480 -12.27 4.15 -0.49
N SER A 481 -11.48 4.28 -1.55
CA SER A 481 -11.82 3.70 -2.84
C SER A 481 -10.60 3.20 -3.58
N ILE A 482 -10.77 2.10 -4.30
CA ILE A 482 -9.76 1.58 -5.21
C ILE A 482 -10.37 1.42 -6.59
N VAL A 483 -9.64 1.91 -7.60
CA VAL A 483 -9.91 1.66 -9.01
C VAL A 483 -8.64 1.09 -9.64
N SER A 484 -8.73 -0.10 -10.25
CA SER A 484 -7.65 -0.68 -11.06
C SER A 484 -8.19 -1.24 -12.38
N ASP A 485 -7.43 -1.10 -13.48
CA ASP A 485 -7.84 -1.52 -14.83
C ASP A 485 -6.94 -2.58 -15.52
N GLY A 486 -7.54 -3.63 -16.11
CA GLY A 486 -6.97 -4.55 -17.12
C GLY A 486 -7.35 -6.08 -17.23
N GLY A 487 -7.07 -6.78 -18.35
CA GLY A 487 -7.35 -8.24 -18.54
C GLY A 487 -6.35 -9.05 -19.37
N GLY A 488 -6.65 -10.27 -19.80
CA GLY A 488 -5.70 -11.11 -20.56
C GLY A 488 -6.07 -11.27 -22.04
N ALA A 489 -5.16 -11.04 -23.00
CA ALA A 489 -5.38 -11.41 -24.40
C ALA A 489 -4.15 -12.06 -25.07
N GLY A 490 -4.26 -13.37 -25.36
CA GLY A 490 -3.25 -14.13 -26.10
C GLY A 490 -3.60 -14.30 -27.58
N PHE A 491 -2.61 -14.21 -28.48
CA PHE A 491 -2.77 -14.39 -29.93
C PHE A 491 -1.59 -15.17 -30.53
N GLY A 492 -1.87 -16.02 -31.53
CA GLY A 492 -0.85 -16.80 -32.24
C GLY A 492 -1.21 -17.04 -33.71
N VAL A 493 -0.23 -16.96 -34.62
CA VAL A 493 -0.37 -17.29 -36.04
C VAL A 493 0.83 -18.08 -36.55
N GLY A 494 0.65 -19.36 -36.86
CA GLY A 494 1.66 -20.21 -37.50
C GLY A 494 1.36 -20.46 -38.99
N VAL A 495 2.37 -20.29 -39.84
CA VAL A 495 2.29 -20.52 -41.30
C VAL A 495 3.41 -21.47 -41.73
N GLY A 496 3.07 -22.54 -42.46
CA GLY A 496 4.01 -23.48 -43.09
C GLY A 496 3.36 -24.78 -43.57
N LEU A 497 4.14 -25.66 -44.23
CA LEU A 497 3.66 -26.99 -44.65
C LEU A 497 3.19 -27.83 -43.44
N THR A 498 3.81 -27.62 -42.29
CA THR A 498 3.36 -28.08 -40.97
C THR A 498 3.27 -26.86 -40.05
N ALA A 499 2.08 -26.53 -39.57
CA ALA A 499 1.84 -25.37 -38.70
C ALA A 499 1.27 -25.79 -37.34
N VAL A 500 1.81 -25.23 -36.26
CA VAL A 500 1.33 -25.41 -34.88
C VAL A 500 1.10 -24.03 -34.27
N THR A 501 -0.10 -23.78 -33.75
CA THR A 501 -0.46 -22.52 -33.11
C THR A 501 -1.14 -22.79 -31.77
N ALA A 502 -0.71 -22.09 -30.72
CA ALA A 502 -1.34 -22.11 -29.41
C ALA A 502 -1.50 -20.68 -28.86
N ALA A 503 -2.62 -20.41 -28.19
CA ALA A 503 -2.89 -19.16 -27.52
C ALA A 503 -3.52 -19.43 -26.14
N PHE A 504 -3.03 -18.75 -25.11
CA PHE A 504 -3.50 -18.89 -23.73
C PHE A 504 -3.77 -17.51 -23.12
N GLY A 505 -4.83 -17.38 -22.33
CA GLY A 505 -5.19 -16.17 -21.59
C GLY A 505 -5.77 -16.55 -20.23
N LEU A 506 -5.36 -15.84 -19.18
CA LEU A 506 -5.89 -15.94 -17.81
C LEU A 506 -6.39 -14.57 -17.35
#